data_AF-A0A3M6T586-F1
#
_entry.id   AF-A0A3M6T586-F1
#
_cell.length_a   1.000
_cell.length_b   1.000
_cell.length_c   1.000
_cell.angle_alpha   90.00
_cell.angle_beta   90.00
_cell.angle_gamma   90.00
#
_symmetry.space_group_name_H-M   'P 1'
#
loop_
_entity.id
_entity.type
_entity.pdbx_description
1 polymer ?
#
loop_
_entity_poly.entity_id
_entity_poly.type
_entity_poly.pdbx_seq_one_letter_code
_entity_poly.pdbx_strand_id
1 'polypeptide(L)'
;MYKYQGNAFSDGTRTHVVYNLLKRKKLDANREINEATLNIPDAITLICKANLAISGRGLLLDIHGQVRTPQRTELGYHISKFQLVDRSYKIASTSIRSLEGYWCESNEVCFQDVVQGHRSLGHFTNHGGLAAVPSPLDERDGGEIDAIQLEFPKEFRSAWSSEPDAQHNMTNATVELFQLNYEM
;
A
#
# COMPACT_ATOMS: atom_id res chain seq x y z
N MET A 1 -1.28 -23.90 -0.42
CA MET A 1 -2.26 -23.90 -1.52
C MET A 1 -2.73 -22.47 -1.64
N TYR A 2 -2.31 -21.69 -2.64
CA TYR A 2 -2.90 -20.37 -2.88
C TYR A 2 -4.34 -20.58 -3.34
N LYS A 3 -5.29 -19.87 -2.73
CA LYS A 3 -6.68 -19.90 -3.18
C LYS A 3 -6.89 -18.67 -4.04
N TYR A 4 -6.55 -18.81 -5.31
CA TYR A 4 -6.98 -17.85 -6.31
C TYR A 4 -8.50 -18.04 -6.49
N GLN A 5 -9.29 -17.07 -6.03
CA GLN A 5 -10.70 -16.95 -6.35
C GLN A 5 -10.89 -15.68 -7.18
N GLY A 6 -10.83 -15.82 -8.50
CA GLY A 6 -11.11 -14.72 -9.42
C GLY A 6 -11.13 -15.20 -10.87
N ASN A 7 -12.03 -14.67 -11.69
CA ASN A 7 -11.85 -14.71 -13.13
C ASN A 7 -10.70 -13.76 -13.52
N ALA A 8 -10.26 -13.78 -14.79
CA ALA A 8 -9.33 -12.77 -15.32
C ALA A 8 -9.75 -11.35 -14.87
N PHE A 9 -8.79 -10.49 -14.54
CA PHE A 9 -8.99 -9.12 -14.05
C PHE A 9 -9.56 -8.24 -15.17
N SER A 10 -10.83 -8.44 -15.52
CA SER A 10 -11.52 -7.70 -16.56
C SER A 10 -12.27 -6.53 -15.94
N ASP A 11 -11.88 -5.31 -16.34
CA ASP A 11 -12.55 -4.00 -16.19
C ASP A 11 -12.12 -3.04 -15.05
N GLY A 12 -11.37 -3.48 -14.04
CA GLY A 12 -10.91 -2.58 -12.97
C GLY A 12 -12.00 -2.09 -11.99
N THR A 13 -13.23 -2.59 -12.10
CA THR A 13 -14.36 -2.21 -11.21
C THR A 13 -14.49 -3.11 -9.97
N ARG A 14 -13.67 -4.15 -9.85
CA ARG A 14 -13.68 -5.10 -8.73
C ARG A 14 -12.32 -5.17 -8.05
N THR A 15 -12.30 -5.00 -6.74
CA THR A 15 -11.10 -5.25 -5.94
C THR A 15 -10.75 -6.72 -5.98
N HIS A 16 -9.49 -7.01 -6.25
CA HIS A 16 -8.95 -8.37 -6.23
C HIS A 16 -7.93 -8.48 -5.10
N VAL A 17 -7.85 -9.66 -4.48
CA VAL A 17 -6.90 -9.94 -3.40
C VAL A 17 -6.06 -11.14 -3.76
N VAL A 18 -4.73 -10.97 -3.71
CA VAL A 18 -3.75 -12.06 -3.83
C VAL A 18 -3.08 -12.22 -2.48
N TYR A 19 -3.20 -13.40 -1.88
CA TYR A 19 -2.59 -13.68 -0.58
C TYR A 19 -1.83 -15.01 -0.58
N ASN A 20 -0.70 -15.02 0.11
CA ASN A 20 0.12 -16.21 0.29
C ASN A 20 -0.44 -17.08 1.42
N LEU A 21 -0.80 -18.33 1.08
CA LEU A 21 -1.27 -19.33 2.04
C LEU A 21 -0.15 -20.23 2.59
N LEU A 22 1.11 -19.91 2.26
CA LEU A 22 2.28 -20.51 2.88
C LEU A 22 2.80 -19.62 4.01
N LYS A 23 3.41 -20.23 5.02
CA LYS A 23 4.16 -19.49 6.05
C LYS A 23 5.30 -18.73 5.36
N ARG A 24 5.55 -17.48 5.77
CA ARG A 24 6.65 -16.63 5.26
C ARG A 24 8.00 -17.36 5.18
N LYS A 25 8.32 -18.19 6.18
CA LYS A 25 9.54 -19.03 6.20
C LYS A 25 9.67 -20.07 5.07
N LYS A 26 8.61 -20.29 4.28
CA LYS A 26 8.58 -21.20 3.13
C LYS A 26 8.53 -20.46 1.79
N LEU A 27 7.93 -19.28 1.79
CA LEU A 27 7.80 -18.41 0.63
C LEU A 27 7.58 -17.00 1.15
N ASP A 28 8.59 -16.16 1.03
CA ASP A 28 8.53 -14.75 1.42
C ASP A 28 8.40 -13.89 0.17
N ALA A 29 7.17 -13.69 -0.31
CA ALA A 29 6.91 -12.94 -1.53
C ALA A 29 7.33 -11.45 -1.46
N ASN A 30 7.73 -10.95 -0.28
CA ASN A 30 8.28 -9.61 -0.08
C ASN A 30 9.82 -9.58 -0.07
N ARG A 31 10.45 -10.45 -0.89
CA ARG A 31 11.90 -10.56 -1.10
C ARG A 31 12.22 -10.75 -2.58
N GLU A 32 13.49 -10.58 -2.94
CA GLU A 32 14.01 -10.89 -4.27
C GLU A 32 13.64 -12.34 -4.65
N ILE A 33 13.33 -12.63 -5.92
CA ILE A 33 12.66 -13.88 -6.33
C ILE A 33 13.41 -15.13 -5.85
N ASN A 34 14.74 -15.11 -5.84
CA ASN A 34 15.55 -16.26 -5.43
C ASN A 34 15.54 -16.44 -3.91
N GLU A 35 15.61 -15.34 -3.14
CA GLU A 35 15.46 -15.36 -1.68
C GLU A 35 14.04 -15.77 -1.28
N ALA A 36 13.04 -15.13 -1.92
CA ALA A 36 11.62 -15.35 -1.69
C ALA A 36 11.25 -16.83 -1.83
N THR A 37 11.75 -17.47 -2.88
CA THR A 37 11.37 -18.83 -3.28
C THR A 37 12.32 -19.89 -2.77
N LEU A 38 13.44 -19.52 -2.14
CA LEU A 38 14.55 -20.42 -1.82
C LEU A 38 15.03 -21.20 -3.06
N ASN A 39 14.96 -20.57 -4.24
CA ASN A 39 15.23 -21.17 -5.55
C ASN A 39 14.35 -22.38 -5.92
N ILE A 40 13.17 -22.55 -5.30
CA ILE A 40 12.25 -23.66 -5.62
C ILE A 40 11.49 -23.33 -6.92
N PRO A 41 11.64 -24.12 -8.01
CA PRO A 41 11.04 -23.81 -9.31
C PRO A 41 9.51 -23.64 -9.30
N ASP A 42 8.80 -24.43 -8.50
CA ASP A 42 7.35 -24.34 -8.36
C ASP A 42 6.92 -23.02 -7.71
N ALA A 43 7.70 -22.53 -6.74
CA ALA A 43 7.44 -21.26 -6.07
C ALA A 43 7.72 -20.07 -7.00
N ILE A 44 8.78 -20.13 -7.81
CA ILE A 44 9.07 -19.16 -8.87
C ILE A 44 7.91 -19.11 -9.87
N THR A 45 7.49 -20.27 -10.37
CA THR A 45 6.38 -20.38 -11.32
C THR A 45 5.09 -19.78 -10.75
N LEU A 46 4.85 -19.96 -9.46
CA LEU A 46 3.67 -19.44 -8.79
C LEU A 46 3.69 -17.90 -8.71
N ILE A 47 4.82 -17.29 -8.34
CA ILE A 47 4.97 -15.83 -8.33
C ILE A 47 4.78 -15.27 -9.75
N CYS A 48 5.40 -15.88 -10.75
CA CYS A 48 5.24 -15.46 -12.15
C CYS A 48 3.78 -15.50 -12.61
N LYS A 49 3.03 -16.54 -12.25
CA LYS A 49 1.60 -16.63 -12.58
C LYS A 49 0.77 -15.53 -11.91
N ALA A 50 1.06 -15.20 -10.65
CA ALA A 50 0.37 -14.11 -9.96
C ALA A 50 0.65 -12.76 -10.65
N ASN A 51 1.91 -12.49 -11.01
CA ASN A 51 2.29 -11.28 -11.74
C ASN A 51 1.64 -11.20 -13.12
N LEU A 52 1.63 -12.29 -13.89
CA LEU A 52 1.00 -12.35 -15.21
C LEU A 52 -0.52 -12.17 -15.17
N ALA A 53 -1.15 -12.46 -14.03
CA ALA A 53 -2.58 -12.26 -13.88
C ALA A 53 -2.94 -10.78 -13.66
N ILE A 54 -1.99 -9.96 -13.18
CA ILE A 54 -2.19 -8.51 -13.02
C ILE A 54 -2.02 -7.84 -14.39
N SER A 55 -3.06 -7.16 -14.86
CA SER A 55 -3.05 -6.45 -16.15
C SER A 55 -3.76 -5.11 -16.06
N GLY A 56 -3.39 -4.17 -16.93
CA GLY A 56 -4.01 -2.84 -17.00
C GLY A 56 -3.43 -1.84 -15.99
N ARG A 57 -4.10 -0.70 -15.84
CA ARG A 57 -3.80 0.30 -14.81
C ARG A 57 -4.67 0.03 -13.59
N GLY A 58 -4.11 0.21 -12.40
CA GLY A 58 -4.86 0.07 -11.16
C GLY A 58 -4.02 0.47 -9.95
N LEU A 59 -4.66 0.44 -8.79
CA LEU A 59 -4.05 0.66 -7.49
C LEU A 59 -3.62 -0.69 -6.89
N LEU A 60 -2.32 -0.89 -6.70
CA LEU A 60 -1.76 -2.05 -6.01
C LEU A 60 -1.39 -1.67 -4.57
N LEU A 61 -2.00 -2.34 -3.60
CA LEU A 61 -1.75 -2.13 -2.17
C LEU A 61 -1.14 -3.39 -1.57
N ASP A 62 -0.01 -3.23 -0.89
CA ASP A 62 0.58 -4.30 -0.09
C ASP A 62 0.15 -4.14 1.37
N ILE A 63 -0.54 -5.14 1.94
CA ILE A 63 -1.18 -5.02 3.25
C ILE A 63 -0.47 -5.91 4.28
N HIS A 64 0.02 -5.28 5.34
CA HIS A 64 0.78 -5.92 6.42
C HIS A 64 0.23 -5.52 7.79
N GLY A 65 0.72 -6.23 8.81
CA GLY A 65 0.50 -5.85 10.20
C GLY A 65 1.82 -5.51 10.89
N GLN A 66 1.79 -4.49 11.74
CA GLN A 66 2.92 -4.09 12.59
C GLN A 66 2.58 -4.25 14.08
N VAL A 67 3.63 -4.19 14.92
CA VAL A 67 3.54 -4.19 16.40
C VAL A 67 4.36 -3.05 17.05
N ARG A 68 4.84 -2.11 16.22
CA ARG A 68 5.55 -0.89 16.60
C ARG A 68 4.66 0.05 17.42
N THR A 69 5.31 0.91 18.19
CA THR A 69 4.71 1.96 19.01
C THR A 69 5.21 3.32 18.54
N PRO A 70 4.35 4.35 18.43
CA PRO A 70 2.92 4.35 18.77
C PRO A 70 2.06 3.54 17.79
N GLN A 71 0.84 3.16 18.21
CA GLN A 71 -0.09 2.40 17.37
C GLN A 71 -0.74 3.31 16.34
N ARG A 72 -0.31 3.17 15.08
CA ARG A 72 -0.85 3.90 13.92
C ARG A 72 -0.60 3.10 12.66
N THR A 73 -1.37 3.37 11.62
CA THR A 73 -1.15 2.82 10.27
C THR A 73 0.08 3.49 9.66
N GLU A 74 1.06 2.70 9.25
CA GLU A 74 2.22 3.23 8.54
C GLU A 74 2.08 2.98 7.04
N LEU A 75 2.25 4.02 6.23
CA LEU A 75 2.12 4.02 4.78
C LEU A 75 3.53 4.15 4.19
N GLY A 76 4.00 3.09 3.53
CA GLY A 76 5.23 3.12 2.76
C GLY A 76 5.01 3.72 1.38
N TYR A 77 6.03 4.36 0.83
CA TYR A 77 6.05 4.81 -0.58
C TYR A 77 7.42 4.63 -1.25
N HIS A 78 8.29 3.78 -0.69
CA HIS A 78 9.72 3.76 -1.01
C HIS A 78 10.37 5.14 -0.79
N ILE A 79 10.05 5.77 0.35
CA ILE A 79 10.63 7.04 0.81
C ILE A 79 11.19 6.79 2.20
N SER A 80 12.48 7.07 2.41
CA SER A 80 13.08 6.92 3.74
C SER A 80 12.48 7.91 4.74
N LYS A 81 12.58 7.59 6.03
CA LYS A 81 12.13 8.50 7.09
C LYS A 81 12.81 9.86 7.01
N PHE A 82 14.12 9.88 6.72
CA PHE A 82 14.87 11.14 6.59
C PHE A 82 14.31 11.99 5.44
N GLN A 83 14.04 11.37 4.29
CA GLN A 83 13.45 12.04 3.14
C GLN A 83 12.04 12.59 3.41
N LEU A 84 11.23 11.87 4.19
CA LEU A 84 9.90 12.36 4.61
C LEU A 84 10.00 13.60 5.50
N VAL A 85 10.98 13.63 6.40
CA VAL A 85 11.19 14.74 7.35
C VAL A 85 11.75 15.97 6.65
N ASP A 86 12.74 15.81 5.78
CA ASP A 86 13.40 16.91 5.08
C ASP A 86 12.68 17.31 3.77
N ARG A 87 11.68 16.53 3.36
CA ARG A 87 10.92 16.68 2.11
C ARG A 87 11.82 16.69 0.86
N SER A 88 12.90 15.91 0.87
CA SER A 88 13.92 15.86 -0.19
C SER A 88 13.71 14.74 -1.21
N TYR A 89 12.69 13.89 -1.04
CA TYR A 89 12.37 12.84 -2.02
C TYR A 89 12.05 13.42 -3.40
N LYS A 90 12.35 12.63 -4.42
CA LYS A 90 12.00 12.92 -5.80
C LYS A 90 10.86 12.02 -6.22
N ILE A 91 9.95 12.54 -7.03
CA ILE A 91 8.86 11.74 -7.60
C ILE A 91 9.39 10.43 -8.19
N ALA A 92 10.44 10.53 -9.02
CA ALA A 92 11.03 9.40 -9.74
C ALA A 92 11.55 8.28 -8.82
N SER A 93 11.89 8.58 -7.55
CA SER A 93 12.35 7.58 -6.58
C SER A 93 11.22 6.91 -5.81
N THR A 94 9.97 7.35 -5.96
CA THR A 94 8.84 6.80 -5.19
C THR A 94 8.14 5.62 -5.90
N SER A 95 7.48 4.78 -5.11
CA SER A 95 6.60 3.72 -5.63
C SER A 95 5.26 4.25 -6.15
N ILE A 96 4.91 5.51 -5.83
CA ILE A 96 3.68 6.19 -6.28
C ILE A 96 3.93 7.21 -7.39
N ARG A 97 5.10 7.16 -8.04
CA ARG A 97 5.49 8.11 -9.10
C ARG A 97 4.45 8.28 -10.21
N SER A 98 3.69 7.22 -10.52
CA SER A 98 2.63 7.27 -11.54
C SER A 98 1.46 8.20 -11.19
N LEU A 99 1.32 8.61 -9.92
CA LEU A 99 0.31 9.57 -9.49
C LEU A 99 0.70 11.02 -9.82
N GLU A 100 1.95 11.31 -10.18
CA GLU A 100 2.43 12.67 -10.44
C GLU A 100 1.72 13.33 -11.63
N GLY A 101 1.47 12.54 -12.69
CA GLY A 101 1.06 13.04 -14.00
C GLY A 101 -0.39 13.49 -14.03
N TYR A 102 -1.18 13.15 -13.02
CA TYR A 102 -2.59 13.51 -12.93
C TYR A 102 -2.81 14.87 -12.28
N TRP A 103 -1.99 15.23 -11.29
CA TRP A 103 -2.26 16.38 -10.42
C TRP A 103 -1.17 17.43 -10.42
N CYS A 104 0.08 17.02 -10.64
CA CYS A 104 1.22 17.84 -10.31
C CYS A 104 2.12 18.17 -11.48
N GLU A 105 1.94 17.55 -12.66
CA GLU A 105 2.77 17.81 -13.85
C GLU A 105 4.28 17.78 -13.53
N SER A 106 4.70 16.78 -12.74
CA SER A 106 6.08 16.62 -12.23
C SER A 106 6.57 17.72 -11.27
N ASN A 107 5.66 18.49 -10.67
CA ASN A 107 5.96 19.44 -9.60
C ASN A 107 6.14 18.72 -8.25
N GLU A 108 7.37 18.65 -7.77
CA GLU A 108 7.74 18.03 -6.50
C GLU A 108 7.02 18.64 -5.30
N VAL A 109 6.80 19.96 -5.26
CA VAL A 109 6.09 20.64 -4.16
C VAL A 109 4.62 20.23 -4.11
N CYS A 110 3.97 20.15 -5.27
CA CYS A 110 2.61 19.63 -5.37
C CYS A 110 2.55 18.15 -4.97
N PHE A 111 3.54 17.35 -5.35
CA PHE A 111 3.58 15.92 -5.06
C PHE A 111 3.71 15.61 -3.56
N GLN A 112 4.33 16.51 -2.78
CA GLN A 112 4.33 16.39 -1.32
C GLN A 112 2.91 16.37 -0.73
N ASP A 113 1.92 17.01 -1.39
CA ASP A 113 0.53 16.96 -0.94
C ASP A 113 -0.11 15.58 -1.16
N VAL A 114 0.36 14.84 -2.17
CA VAL A 114 -0.03 13.44 -2.43
C VAL A 114 0.61 12.48 -1.41
N VAL A 115 1.80 12.79 -0.91
CA VAL A 115 2.51 11.94 0.08
C VAL A 115 2.05 12.21 1.51
N GLN A 116 1.99 13.49 1.92
CA GLN A 116 1.83 13.88 3.33
C GLN A 116 0.69 14.89 3.54
N GLY A 117 0.13 15.47 2.48
CA GLY A 117 -0.85 16.55 2.57
C GLY A 117 -2.31 16.09 2.43
N HIS A 118 -3.21 17.01 2.05
CA HIS A 118 -4.65 16.76 2.06
C HIS A 118 -5.13 15.82 0.94
N ARG A 119 -4.30 15.60 -0.09
CA ARG A 119 -4.54 14.58 -1.13
C ARG A 119 -3.92 13.22 -0.80
N SER A 120 -3.30 13.07 0.36
CA SER A 120 -2.60 11.83 0.73
C SER A 120 -3.55 10.74 1.22
N LEU A 121 -3.15 9.49 1.03
CA LEU A 121 -3.82 8.35 1.66
C LEU A 121 -3.84 8.47 3.18
N GLY A 122 -2.82 9.10 3.78
CA GLY A 122 -2.78 9.41 5.21
C GLY A 122 -3.91 10.34 5.65
N HIS A 123 -4.22 11.37 4.85
CA HIS A 123 -5.36 12.25 5.10
C HIS A 123 -6.69 11.49 5.10
N PHE A 124 -6.95 10.69 4.06
CA PHE A 124 -8.18 9.90 3.97
C PHE A 124 -8.28 8.84 5.08
N THR A 125 -7.15 8.23 5.45
CA THR A 125 -7.08 7.28 6.57
C THR A 125 -7.42 7.97 7.90
N ASN A 126 -6.90 9.18 8.14
CA ASN A 126 -7.26 9.99 9.31
C ASN A 126 -8.72 10.43 9.30
N HIS A 127 -9.26 10.81 8.15
CA HIS A 127 -10.67 11.15 8.00
C HIS A 127 -11.56 9.95 8.36
N GLY A 128 -11.12 8.75 8.00
CA GLY A 128 -11.70 7.48 8.43
C GLY A 128 -11.47 7.13 9.92
N GLY A 129 -10.97 8.04 10.74
CA GLY A 129 -10.78 7.82 12.18
C GLY A 129 -9.58 6.96 12.56
N LEU A 130 -8.69 6.63 11.61
CA LEU A 130 -7.48 5.85 11.87
C LEU A 130 -6.24 6.74 11.86
N ALA A 131 -5.45 6.67 12.94
CA ALA A 131 -4.15 7.33 12.97
C ALA A 131 -3.26 6.76 11.86
N ALA A 132 -2.60 7.63 11.10
CA ALA A 132 -1.81 7.25 9.93
C ALA A 132 -0.58 8.13 9.76
N VAL A 133 0.49 7.55 9.23
CA VAL A 133 1.75 8.23 8.94
C VAL A 133 2.34 7.70 7.62
N PRO A 134 2.89 8.56 6.74
CA PRO A 134 2.75 10.00 6.77
C PRO A 134 1.30 10.47 6.52
N SER A 135 0.94 11.60 7.10
CA SER A 135 -0.34 12.30 6.95
C SER A 135 -0.22 13.77 7.37
N PRO A 136 -1.23 14.63 7.12
CA PRO A 136 -1.21 16.01 7.61
C PRO A 136 -1.16 16.13 9.14
N LEU A 137 -1.60 15.07 9.85
CA LEU A 137 -1.61 15.04 11.32
C LEU A 137 -0.32 14.43 11.89
N ASP A 138 0.39 13.61 11.12
CA ASP A 138 1.70 13.04 11.48
C ASP A 138 2.56 12.92 10.21
N GLU A 139 3.37 13.95 9.95
CA GLU A 139 4.17 14.03 8.71
C GLU A 139 5.52 13.28 8.80
N ARG A 140 5.98 12.91 10.01
CA ARG A 140 7.43 12.81 10.31
C ARG A 140 7.94 11.40 10.67
N ASP A 141 7.06 10.42 10.81
CA ASP A 141 7.44 9.15 11.46
C ASP A 141 6.94 7.90 10.72
N GLY A 142 7.04 7.92 9.39
CA GLY A 142 6.86 6.73 8.56
C GLY A 142 8.06 5.81 8.69
N GLY A 143 7.83 4.51 8.87
CA GLY A 143 8.89 3.51 8.88
C GLY A 143 9.66 3.46 7.55
N GLU A 144 10.82 2.81 7.55
CA GLU A 144 11.53 2.38 6.34
C GLU A 144 10.68 1.31 5.64
N ILE A 145 9.72 1.75 4.82
CA ILE A 145 8.75 0.86 4.18
C ILE A 145 8.77 1.07 2.65
N ASP A 146 9.01 -0.03 1.94
CA ASP A 146 9.08 -0.10 0.49
C ASP A 146 7.70 -0.44 -0.11
N ALA A 147 7.35 0.15 -1.26
CA ALA A 147 6.04 0.11 -1.95
C ALA A 147 4.89 0.86 -1.25
N ILE A 148 3.70 0.98 -1.88
CA ILE A 148 2.45 1.39 -1.18
C ILE A 148 2.09 0.26 -0.21
N GLN A 149 2.77 0.25 0.91
CA GLN A 149 2.61 -0.77 1.92
C GLN A 149 1.86 -0.17 3.10
N LEU A 150 0.75 -0.80 3.46
CA LEU A 150 -0.11 -0.43 4.57
C LEU A 150 0.23 -1.34 5.75
N GLU A 151 0.91 -0.82 6.75
CA GLU A 151 1.21 -1.56 7.98
C GLU A 151 0.21 -1.21 9.08
N PHE A 152 -0.77 -2.07 9.31
CA PHE A 152 -1.80 -1.86 10.33
C PHE A 152 -1.34 -2.21 11.75
N PRO A 153 -1.65 -1.38 12.75
CA PRO A 153 -1.32 -1.65 14.15
C PRO A 153 -2.00 -2.91 14.68
N LYS A 154 -1.43 -3.53 15.72
CA LYS A 154 -1.96 -4.77 16.30
C LYS A 154 -3.36 -4.59 16.85
N GLU A 155 -3.63 -3.45 17.47
CA GLU A 155 -4.93 -3.12 18.06
C GLU A 155 -6.03 -3.14 16.99
N PHE A 156 -5.83 -2.36 15.92
CA PHE A 156 -6.72 -2.36 14.77
C PHE A 156 -6.96 -3.75 14.19
N ARG A 157 -5.89 -4.53 13.97
CA ARG A 157 -6.02 -5.89 13.43
C ARG A 157 -6.76 -6.85 14.35
N SER A 158 -6.61 -6.69 15.66
CA SER A 158 -7.28 -7.52 16.67
C SER A 158 -8.77 -7.19 16.76
N ALA A 159 -9.12 -5.93 16.50
CA ALA A 159 -10.49 -5.45 16.49
C ALA A 159 -11.16 -5.54 15.10
N TRP A 160 -10.41 -5.87 14.04
CA TRP A 160 -10.89 -5.86 12.64
C TRP A 160 -12.26 -6.53 12.48
N SER A 161 -12.43 -7.76 12.95
CA SER A 161 -13.70 -8.50 12.82
C SER A 161 -14.85 -7.98 13.69
N SER A 162 -14.54 -7.17 14.72
CA SER A 162 -15.50 -6.65 15.69
C SER A 162 -15.78 -5.16 15.53
N GLU A 163 -15.08 -4.46 14.64
CA GLU A 163 -15.25 -3.03 14.37
C GLU A 163 -15.66 -2.81 12.90
N PRO A 164 -16.97 -2.85 12.58
CA PRO A 164 -17.47 -2.59 11.23
C PRO A 164 -17.05 -1.21 10.69
N ASP A 165 -16.98 -0.21 11.57
CA ASP A 165 -16.62 1.16 11.21
C ASP A 165 -15.17 1.23 10.72
N ALA A 166 -14.25 0.52 11.37
CA ALA A 166 -12.84 0.44 10.96
C ALA A 166 -12.66 -0.15 9.55
N GLN A 167 -13.39 -1.21 9.22
CA GLN A 167 -13.36 -1.83 7.88
C GLN A 167 -13.97 -0.90 6.81
N HIS A 168 -15.10 -0.30 7.15
CA HIS A 168 -15.81 0.62 6.28
C HIS A 168 -14.96 1.85 5.97
N ASN A 169 -14.35 2.44 7.00
CA ASN A 169 -13.53 3.63 6.88
C ASN A 169 -12.27 3.39 6.04
N MET A 170 -11.62 2.24 6.21
CA MET A 170 -10.45 1.90 5.37
C MET A 170 -10.84 1.66 3.90
N THR A 171 -12.02 1.05 3.69
CA THR A 171 -12.56 0.84 2.34
C THR A 171 -12.88 2.19 1.69
N ASN A 172 -13.53 3.11 2.41
CA ASN A 172 -13.83 4.45 1.93
C ASN A 172 -12.54 5.22 1.60
N ALA A 173 -11.53 5.19 2.48
CA ALA A 173 -10.26 5.86 2.20
C ALA A 173 -9.57 5.32 0.93
N THR A 174 -9.68 4.01 0.68
CA THR A 174 -9.13 3.37 -0.53
C THR A 174 -9.93 3.77 -1.78
N VAL A 175 -11.26 3.80 -1.68
CA VAL A 175 -12.15 4.22 -2.77
C VAL A 175 -11.95 5.71 -3.08
N GLU A 176 -11.88 6.58 -2.08
CA GLU A 176 -11.64 8.01 -2.25
C GLU A 176 -10.29 8.26 -2.93
N LEU A 177 -9.22 7.56 -2.51
CA LEU A 177 -7.93 7.65 -3.18
C LEU A 177 -8.02 7.15 -4.63
N PHE A 178 -8.71 6.03 -4.86
CA PHE A 178 -8.87 5.49 -6.22
C PHE A 178 -9.64 6.45 -7.11
N GLN A 179 -10.77 6.98 -6.66
CA GLN A 179 -11.60 7.96 -7.38
C GLN A 179 -10.82 9.23 -7.67
N LEU A 180 -10.08 9.74 -6.68
CA LEU A 180 -9.21 10.90 -6.85
C LEU A 180 -8.12 10.66 -7.89
N ASN A 181 -7.68 9.43 -8.17
CA ASN A 181 -6.49 9.22 -9.02
C ASN A 181 -6.76 8.46 -10.32
N TYR A 182 -7.90 7.80 -10.46
CA TYR A 182 -8.16 6.83 -11.54
C TYR A 182 -9.55 6.93 -12.19
N GLU A 183 -10.54 7.56 -11.56
CA GLU A 183 -11.87 7.76 -12.15
C GLU A 183 -12.00 9.21 -12.65
N MET A 184 -12.03 9.38 -13.98
CA MET A 184 -12.55 10.58 -14.66
C MET A 184 -13.71 10.17 -15.56
#